data_AF-A0A942FA35-F1
#
_entry.id   AF-A0A942FA35-F1
#
_cell.length_a   1.000
_cell.length_b   1.000
_cell.length_c   1.000
_cell.angle_alpha   90.00
_cell.angle_beta   90.00
_cell.angle_gamma   90.00
#
_symmetry.space_group_name_H-M   'P 1'
#
loop_
_entity.id
_entity.type
_entity.pdbx_description
1 polymer ?
#
loop_
_entity_poly.entity_id
_entity_poly.type
_entity_poly.pdbx_seq_one_letter_code
_entity_poly.pdbx_strand_id
1 'polypeptide(L)' 'MPGYPMNPQTFGQRIRKTRMDKGLLQKDVAMILGVTECTITNWENGRRQPHSGHGPKIQLFLQEIKM' A
#
# COMPACT_ATOMS: atom_id res chain seq x y z
N MET A 1 -16.77 -4.54 -0.13
CA MET A 1 -15.72 -5.35 -0.79
C MET A 1 -15.01 -6.17 0.28
N PRO A 2 -14.88 -7.51 0.13
CA PRO A 2 -14.18 -8.33 1.12
C PRO A 2 -12.75 -7.83 1.35
N GLY A 3 -12.35 -7.69 2.62
CA GLY A 3 -10.99 -7.29 2.98
C GLY A 3 -10.64 -5.82 2.72
N TYR A 4 -11.61 -4.93 2.53
CA TYR A 4 -11.37 -3.48 2.54
C TYR A 4 -11.12 -2.98 3.97
N PRO A 5 -9.98 -2.32 4.26
CA PRO A 5 -9.68 -1.82 5.59
C PRO A 5 -10.40 -0.49 5.86
N MET A 6 -11.58 -0.55 6.48
CA MET A 6 -12.36 0.64 6.85
C MET A 6 -11.59 1.56 7.81
N ASN A 7 -10.90 0.97 8.79
CA ASN A 7 -10.09 1.69 9.77
C ASN A 7 -8.64 1.17 9.75
N PRO A 8 -7.78 1.66 8.84
CA PRO A 8 -6.42 1.13 8.69
C PRO A 8 -5.52 1.57 9.85
N GLN A 9 -5.08 0.60 10.65
CA GLN A 9 -4.18 0.79 11.80
C GLN A 9 -2.72 0.52 11.45
N THR A 10 -2.48 -0.43 10.54
CA THR A 10 -1.13 -0.78 10.11
C THR A 10 -0.77 -0.10 8.80
N PHE A 11 0.53 0.00 8.56
CA PHE A 11 1.05 0.56 7.32
C PHE A 11 0.58 -0.22 6.08
N GLY A 12 0.57 -1.55 6.16
CA GLY A 12 0.02 -2.41 5.11
C GLY A 12 -1.46 -2.19 4.85
N GLN A 13 -2.25 -1.96 5.91
CA GLN A 13 -3.66 -1.62 5.77
C GLN A 13 -3.86 -0.25 5.12
N ARG A 14 -3.00 0.74 5.41
CA ARG A 14 -3.03 2.06 4.74
C ARG A 14 -2.74 1.93 3.24
N ILE A 15 -1.71 1.17 2.86
CA ILE A 15 -1.42 0.86 1.44
C ILE A 15 -2.63 0.19 0.79
N ARG A 16 -3.18 -0.85 1.42
CA ARG A 16 -4.31 -1.59 0.90
C ARG A 16 -5.53 -0.70 0.71
N LYS A 17 -5.82 0.19 1.67
CA LYS A 17 -6.90 1.17 1.58
C LYS A 17 -6.71 2.06 0.35
N THR A 18 -5.57 2.75 0.26
CA THR A 18 -5.26 3.66 -0.84
C THR A 18 -5.29 2.96 -2.19
N ARG A 19 -4.76 1.74 -2.28
CA ARG A 19 -4.82 0.92 -3.49
C ARG A 19 -6.27 0.68 -3.93
N MET A 20 -7.12 0.25 -3.00
CA MET A 20 -8.54 -0.04 -3.29
C MET A 20 -9.32 1.23 -3.61
N ASP A 21 -9.07 2.34 -2.90
CA ASP A 21 -9.68 3.65 -3.15
C ASP A 21 -9.32 4.18 -4.55
N LYS A 22 -8.11 3.88 -5.04
CA LYS A 22 -7.64 4.24 -6.40
C LYS A 22 -7.98 3.19 -7.47
N GLY A 23 -8.64 2.08 -7.13
CA GLY A 23 -8.98 1.01 -8.07
C GLY A 23 -7.77 0.25 -8.65
N LEU A 24 -6.63 0.26 -7.95
CA LEU A 24 -5.36 -0.31 -8.42
C LEU A 24 -5.20 -1.79 -8.06
N LEU A 25 -4.47 -2.53 -8.90
CA LEU A 25 -4.00 -3.88 -8.60
C LEU A 25 -2.71 -3.84 -7.77
N GLN A 26 -2.37 -4.95 -7.11
CA GLN A 26 -1.14 -5.03 -6.31
C GLN A 26 0.12 -4.84 -7.17
N LYS A 27 0.12 -5.37 -8.40
CA LYS A 27 1.18 -5.16 -9.40
C LYS A 27 1.37 -3.67 -9.78
N ASP A 28 0.30 -2.87 -9.80
CA ASP A 28 0.39 -1.45 -10.16
C ASP A 28 1.07 -0.68 -9.02
N VAL A 29 0.68 -0.96 -7.78
CA VAL A 29 1.33 -0.40 -6.59
C VAL A 29 2.80 -0.83 -6.50
N ALA A 30 3.10 -2.07 -6.85
CA ALA A 30 4.47 -2.57 -6.90
C ALA A 30 5.33 -1.77 -7.90
N MET A 31 4.80 -1.49 -9.09
CA MET A 31 5.44 -0.67 -10.10
C MET A 31 5.67 0.77 -9.60
N ILE A 32 4.66 1.39 -8.99
CA ILE A 32 4.74 2.75 -8.43
C ILE A 32 5.83 2.85 -7.34
N LEU A 33 5.87 1.87 -6.44
CA LEU A 33 6.80 1.88 -5.31
C LEU A 33 8.19 1.32 -5.65
N GLY A 34 8.36 0.74 -6.85
CA GLY A 34 9.60 0.10 -7.30
C GLY A 34 9.96 -1.13 -6.48
N VAL A 35 8.96 -1.97 -6.17
CA VAL A 35 9.11 -3.24 -5.44
C VAL A 35 8.42 -4.37 -6.21
N THR A 36 8.51 -5.61 -5.72
CA THR A 36 7.79 -6.74 -6.30
C THR A 36 6.35 -6.80 -5.80
N GLU A 37 5.46 -7.42 -6.57
CA GLU A 37 4.07 -7.67 -6.16
C GLU A 37 3.98 -8.51 -4.88
N CYS A 38 4.91 -9.46 -4.69
CA CYS A 38 5.02 -10.24 -3.46
C CYS A 38 5.32 -9.35 -2.24
N THR A 39 6.14 -8.31 -2.39
CA THR A 39 6.38 -7.33 -1.33
C THR A 39 5.10 -6.60 -0.93
N ILE A 40 4.30 -6.15 -1.92
CA ILE A 40 2.99 -5.52 -1.65
C ILE A 40 2.06 -6.51 -0.92
N THR A 41 1.98 -7.74 -1.41
CA THR A 41 1.18 -8.80 -0.78
C THR A 41 1.58 -9.04 0.68
N ASN A 42 2.90 -9.06 0.96
CA ASN A 42 3.40 -9.25 2.32
C ASN A 42 3.10 -8.06 3.23
N TRP A 43 3.20 -6.84 2.71
CA TRP A 43 2.86 -5.63 3.47
C TRP A 43 1.37 -5.59 3.78
N GLU A 44 0.49 -5.77 2.78
CA GLU A 44 -0.96 -5.71 2.97
C GLU A 44 -1.51 -6.78 3.92
N ASN A 45 -0.88 -7.95 3.94
CA ASN A 45 -1.25 -9.05 4.85
C ASN A 45 -0.55 -8.96 6.21
N GLY A 46 0.25 -7.92 6.47
CA GLY A 46 0.99 -7.76 7.74
C GLY A 46 2.10 -8.79 7.96
N ARG A 47 2.51 -9.53 6.93
CA ARG A 47 3.59 -10.53 7.00
C ARG A 47 4.97 -9.90 7.09
N ARG A 48 5.13 -8.70 6.52
CA ARG A 48 6.37 -7.90 6.57
C ARG A 48 6.03 -6.41 6.66
N GLN A 49 6.97 -5.62 7.14
CA GLN A 49 6.90 -4.17 7.10
C GLN A 49 7.93 -3.63 6.09
N PRO A 50 7.71 -2.45 5.49
CA PRO A 50 8.72 -1.80 4.67
C PRO A 50 9.95 -1.46 5.52
N HIS A 51 11.14 -1.65 4.96
CA HIS A 51 12.36 -1.09 5.55
C HIS A 51 12.41 0.44 5.38
N SER A 52 13.22 1.11 6.19
CA SER A 52 13.31 2.58 6.27
C SER A 52 13.51 3.28 4.92
N GLY A 53 14.20 2.65 3.96
CA GLY A 53 14.42 3.20 2.62
C GLY A 53 13.17 3.42 1.76
N HIS A 54 12.04 2.75 2.07
CA HIS A 54 10.81 2.92 1.29
C HIS A 54 9.89 4.03 1.81
N GLY A 55 10.19 4.59 2.99
CA GLY A 55 9.34 5.57 3.68
C GLY A 55 8.87 6.73 2.78
N PRO A 56 9.76 7.44 2.07
CA PRO A 56 9.38 8.57 1.23
C PRO A 56 8.43 8.21 0.09
N LYS A 57 8.73 7.15 -0.68
CA LYS A 57 7.88 6.73 -1.82
C LYS A 57 6.49 6.32 -1.37
N ILE A 58 6.40 5.63 -0.25
CA ILE A 58 5.10 5.19 0.25
C ILE A 58 4.34 6.37 0.84
N GLN A 59 5.00 7.29 1.54
CA GLN A 59 4.35 8.50 2.03
C GLN A 59 3.74 9.31 0.87
N LEU A 60 4.45 9.45 -0.25
CA LEU A 60 3.92 10.08 -1.47
C LEU A 60 2.70 9.33 -2.00
N PHE A 61 2.78 8.01 -2.13
CA PHE A 61 1.65 7.18 -2.56
C PHE A 61 0.41 7.35 -1.67
N LEU A 62 0.60 7.49 -0.35
CA LEU A 62 -0.48 7.68 0.62
C LEU A 62 -1.03 9.12 0.65
N GLN A 63 -0.28 10.12 0.18
CA GLN A 63 -0.63 11.55 0.25
C GLN A 63 -1.45 12.06 -0.93
N GLU A 64 -1.57 11.33 -2.04
CA GLU A 64 -2.35 11.75 -3.23
C GLU A 64 -3.89 11.68 -3.03
N ILE A 65 -4.39 12.07 -1.86
CA ILE A 65 -5.80 12.37 -1.65
C ILE A 65 -5.89 13.82 -1.23
N LYS A 66 -5.94 14.71 -2.23
CA LYS A 66 -6.55 16.05 -2.21
C LYS A 66 -6.43 16.68 -3.60
N MET A 67 -7.48 16.52 -4.41
CA MET A 67 -8.03 17.61 -5.21
C MET A 67 -9.48 17.77 -4.80
#